data_AF-F9WI83-F1
#
_entry.id   AF-F9WI83-F1
#
_cell.length_a   1.000
_cell.length_b   1.000
_cell.length_c   1.000
_cell.angle_alpha   90.00
_cell.angle_beta   90.00
_cell.angle_gamma   90.00
#
_symmetry.space_group_name_H-M   'P 1'
#
loop_
_entity.id
_entity.type
_entity.pdbx_description
1 polymer ?
#
loop_
_entity_poly.entity_id
_entity_poly.type
_entity_poly.pdbx_seq_one_letter_code
_entity_poly.pdbx_strand_id
1 'polypeptide(L)'
;MVDDINALSDAANGKERVNTQSEETKSAQTQLIGVTHEARKLLGEIKKVNPEGEVEKVKYTFNQVIFGKNGKEDLSHEALEVEQKRMTACGGKDKGTSSGKNLVVDFFCLCAKHDDVNEGIDKVCGVSVGKGESVGWGTQLVSPNTMWKEVKDGCKKYAKQSVTSTQDGYSLYHRFMDNVMAGGNVKLNNSGTVPKHGMLGTAVSHGGNSDFNCNGKASVMRIGSAGVCVFYGNHHQEENIDWLKKFKAGLQLIDKLNTETASWQHQLTTLLNRARDLYEKVKADTQLENEENTDDSPLAQHPNPDENENADSTTRSQRHSLLAWALLLQ
;
A
#
# COMPACT_ATOMS: atom_id res chain seq x y z
N MET A 1 -9.97 -14.62 -7.03
CA MET A 1 -10.65 -14.74 -5.71
C MET A 1 -12.17 -14.69 -5.86
N VAL A 2 -12.76 -13.56 -6.27
CA VAL A 2 -14.22 -13.47 -6.49
C VAL A 2 -14.67 -14.45 -7.57
N ASP A 3 -13.92 -14.53 -8.67
CA ASP A 3 -14.21 -15.48 -9.76
C ASP A 3 -14.10 -16.93 -9.31
N ASP A 4 -13.09 -17.27 -8.49
CA ASP A 4 -12.93 -18.62 -7.92
C ASP A 4 -14.12 -19.01 -7.03
N ILE A 5 -14.62 -18.07 -6.22
CA ILE A 5 -15.81 -18.31 -5.37
C ILE A 5 -17.07 -18.48 -6.22
N ASN A 6 -17.22 -17.69 -7.29
CA ASN A 6 -18.35 -17.83 -8.21
C ASN A 6 -18.30 -19.18 -8.95
N ALA A 7 -17.13 -19.56 -9.45
CA ALA A 7 -16.91 -20.87 -10.09
C ALA A 7 -17.23 -22.03 -9.13
N LEU A 8 -16.86 -21.91 -7.85
CA LEU A 8 -17.17 -22.92 -6.83
C LEU A 8 -18.67 -23.00 -6.53
N SER A 9 -19.36 -21.85 -6.52
CA SER A 9 -20.82 -21.78 -6.37
C SER A 9 -21.56 -22.41 -7.56
N ASP A 10 -21.05 -22.20 -8.78
CA ASP A 10 -21.62 -22.81 -9.98
C ASP A 10 -21.37 -24.32 -10.03
N ALA A 11 -20.25 -24.80 -9.46
CA ALA A 11 -19.96 -26.22 -9.31
C ALA A 11 -20.93 -26.96 -8.38
N ALA A 12 -21.21 -26.39 -7.22
CA ALA A 12 -22.17 -27.00 -6.30
C ALA A 12 -23.62 -26.94 -6.80
N ASN A 13 -23.93 -25.95 -7.64
CA ASN A 13 -25.26 -25.77 -8.23
C ASN A 13 -25.38 -26.39 -9.65
N GLY A 14 -24.32 -27.01 -10.15
CA GLY A 14 -24.22 -27.58 -11.49
C GLY A 14 -25.32 -28.62 -11.74
N LYS A 15 -26.09 -28.38 -12.79
CA LYS A 15 -27.30 -29.13 -13.20
C LYS A 15 -27.05 -30.56 -13.69
N GLU A 16 -25.80 -31.00 -13.68
CA GLU A 16 -25.44 -32.36 -14.05
C GLU A 16 -25.66 -33.24 -12.82
N ARG A 17 -26.87 -33.79 -12.72
CA ARG A 17 -27.18 -34.90 -11.81
C ARG A 17 -26.16 -36.00 -12.11
N VAL A 18 -25.05 -36.03 -11.38
CA VAL A 18 -24.30 -37.27 -11.15
C VAL A 18 -25.37 -38.27 -10.74
N ASN A 19 -25.48 -39.39 -11.45
CA ASN A 19 -26.53 -40.38 -11.22
C ASN A 19 -26.47 -40.76 -9.73
N THR A 20 -27.41 -40.24 -8.93
CA THR A 20 -27.37 -40.20 -7.47
C THR A 20 -27.77 -41.55 -6.87
N GLN A 21 -27.20 -42.65 -7.36
CA GLN A 21 -27.58 -43.99 -6.92
C GLN A 21 -26.82 -44.41 -5.65
N SER A 22 -25.57 -43.99 -5.47
CA SER A 22 -24.77 -44.29 -4.26
C SER A 22 -24.97 -43.29 -3.12
N GLU A 23 -24.92 -43.78 -1.88
CA GLU A 23 -24.94 -42.96 -0.67
C GLU A 23 -23.66 -42.09 -0.54
N GLU A 24 -22.50 -42.55 -1.04
CA GLU A 24 -21.28 -41.72 -1.06
C GLU A 24 -21.45 -40.49 -1.95
N THR A 25 -22.11 -40.63 -3.11
CA THR A 25 -22.32 -39.52 -4.05
C THR A 25 -23.22 -38.45 -3.44
N LYS A 26 -24.30 -38.84 -2.74
CA LYS A 26 -25.18 -37.92 -2.00
C LYS A 26 -24.46 -37.23 -0.85
N SER A 27 -23.62 -37.98 -0.13
CA SER A 27 -22.79 -37.43 0.95
C SER A 27 -21.80 -36.40 0.44
N ALA A 28 -21.08 -36.69 -0.64
CA ALA A 28 -20.14 -35.76 -1.26
C ALA A 28 -20.82 -34.50 -1.80
N GLN A 29 -22.00 -34.64 -2.42
CA GLN A 29 -22.81 -33.51 -2.85
C GLN A 29 -23.23 -32.62 -1.67
N THR A 30 -23.65 -33.22 -0.55
CA THR A 30 -23.99 -32.48 0.67
C THR A 30 -22.78 -31.72 1.23
N GLN A 31 -21.60 -32.35 1.21
CA GLN A 31 -20.37 -31.70 1.64
C GLN A 31 -19.98 -30.54 0.72
N LEU A 32 -20.15 -30.68 -0.61
CA LEU A 32 -19.89 -29.62 -1.59
C LEU A 32 -20.81 -28.40 -1.42
N ILE A 33 -22.08 -28.64 -1.06
CA ILE A 33 -23.02 -27.58 -0.67
C ILE A 33 -22.49 -26.84 0.58
N GLY A 34 -21.95 -27.57 1.55
CA GLY A 34 -21.29 -27.01 2.73
C GLY A 34 -20.10 -26.10 2.37
N VAL A 35 -19.18 -26.59 1.53
CA VAL A 35 -18.03 -25.80 1.04
C VAL A 35 -18.50 -24.52 0.34
N THR A 36 -19.57 -24.60 -0.44
CA THR A 36 -20.14 -23.44 -1.14
C THR A 36 -20.74 -22.42 -0.18
N HIS A 37 -21.40 -22.87 0.89
CA HIS A 37 -21.91 -21.98 1.93
C HIS A 37 -20.76 -21.24 2.63
N GLU A 38 -19.69 -21.96 2.97
CA GLU A 38 -18.47 -21.38 3.55
C GLU A 38 -17.80 -20.36 2.60
N ALA A 39 -17.70 -20.67 1.29
CA ALA A 39 -17.17 -19.75 0.29
C ALA A 39 -18.00 -18.47 0.13
N ARG A 40 -19.34 -18.57 0.17
CA ARG A 40 -20.22 -17.40 0.15
C ARG A 40 -20.08 -16.54 1.40
N LYS A 41 -19.88 -17.17 2.57
CA LYS A 41 -19.61 -16.45 3.82
C LYS A 41 -18.29 -15.66 3.70
N LEU A 42 -17.22 -16.31 3.21
CA LEU A 42 -15.94 -15.65 2.96
C LEU A 42 -16.09 -14.44 2.01
N LEU A 43 -16.85 -14.58 0.92
CA LEU A 43 -17.14 -13.46 0.02
C LEU A 43 -17.88 -12.32 0.72
N GLY A 44 -18.81 -12.63 1.62
CA GLY A 44 -19.50 -11.64 2.45
C GLY A 44 -18.54 -10.89 3.37
N GLU A 45 -17.58 -11.59 3.97
CA GLU A 45 -16.55 -10.99 4.82
C GLU A 45 -15.62 -10.06 4.03
N ILE A 46 -15.17 -10.47 2.84
CA ILE A 46 -14.36 -9.65 1.93
C ILE A 46 -15.12 -8.38 1.54
N LYS A 47 -16.38 -8.51 1.11
CA LYS A 47 -17.23 -7.36 0.71
C LYS A 47 -17.45 -6.38 1.87
N LYS A 48 -17.56 -6.88 3.10
CA LYS A 48 -17.74 -6.05 4.29
C LYS A 48 -16.50 -5.17 4.56
N VAL A 49 -15.31 -5.70 4.34
CA VAL A 49 -14.06 -4.92 4.49
C VAL A 49 -13.86 -3.93 3.36
N ASN A 50 -14.36 -4.23 2.15
CA ASN A 50 -14.18 -3.41 0.96
C ASN A 50 -12.69 -3.09 0.67
N PRO A 51 -11.89 -4.08 0.22
CA PRO A 51 -10.45 -3.92 0.01
C PRO A 51 -10.08 -2.75 -0.90
N GLU A 52 -10.84 -2.52 -1.96
CA GLU A 52 -10.61 -1.39 -2.88
C GLU A 52 -10.76 -0.05 -2.18
N GLY A 53 -11.78 0.11 -1.34
CA GLY A 53 -11.96 1.31 -0.53
C GLY A 53 -10.83 1.54 0.47
N GLU A 54 -10.33 0.48 1.12
CA GLU A 54 -9.18 0.59 2.02
C GLU A 54 -7.88 0.92 1.26
N VAL A 55 -7.68 0.40 0.04
CA VAL A 55 -6.54 0.79 -0.83
C VAL A 55 -6.61 2.29 -1.15
N GLU A 56 -7.77 2.82 -1.52
CA GLU A 56 -7.91 4.25 -1.80
C GLU A 56 -7.67 5.12 -0.56
N LYS A 57 -8.11 4.66 0.61
CA LYS A 57 -7.82 5.32 1.89
C LYS A 57 -6.34 5.30 2.24
N VAL A 58 -5.63 4.20 1.95
CA VAL A 58 -4.17 4.12 2.08
C VAL A 58 -3.49 5.15 1.18
N LYS A 59 -3.85 5.17 -0.12
CA LYS A 59 -3.30 6.16 -1.08
C LYS A 59 -3.54 7.58 -0.60
N TYR A 60 -4.76 7.90 -0.19
CA TYR A 60 -5.12 9.21 0.34
C TYR A 60 -4.29 9.57 1.58
N THR A 61 -4.10 8.62 2.50
CA THR A 61 -3.29 8.82 3.71
C THR A 61 -1.83 9.16 3.36
N PHE A 62 -1.21 8.42 2.43
CA PHE A 62 0.14 8.75 1.96
C PHE A 62 0.21 10.07 1.20
N ASN A 63 -0.82 10.42 0.42
CA ASN A 63 -0.88 11.74 -0.19
C ASN A 63 -0.95 12.85 0.86
N GLN A 64 -1.63 12.63 2.00
CA GLN A 64 -1.63 13.59 3.10
C GLN A 64 -0.26 13.75 3.76
N VAL A 65 0.58 12.71 3.76
CA VAL A 65 1.98 12.80 4.21
C VAL A 65 2.75 13.81 3.35
N ILE A 66 2.53 13.78 2.04
CA ILE A 66 3.26 14.61 1.10
C ILE A 66 2.69 16.03 1.06
N PHE A 67 1.38 16.16 0.89
CA PHE A 67 0.71 17.42 0.54
C PHE A 67 -0.13 18.03 1.67
N GLY A 68 -0.14 17.43 2.85
CA GLY A 68 -0.94 17.92 3.98
C GLY A 68 -2.40 17.51 3.92
N LYS A 69 -3.27 18.20 4.68
CA LYS A 69 -4.62 17.71 5.03
C LYS A 69 -5.50 17.35 3.83
N ASN A 70 -5.34 18.03 2.69
CA ASN A 70 -6.19 17.83 1.52
C ASN A 70 -5.76 16.61 0.67
N GLY A 71 -4.55 16.07 0.88
CA GLY A 71 -4.04 14.93 0.12
C GLY A 71 -4.02 15.13 -1.39
N LYS A 72 -4.08 16.39 -1.84
CA LYS A 72 -4.04 16.80 -3.25
C LYS A 72 -2.75 17.58 -3.47
N GLU A 73 -2.15 17.44 -4.63
CA GLU A 73 -0.99 18.23 -5.05
C GLU A 73 -1.41 19.68 -5.35
N ASP A 74 -1.82 20.38 -4.29
CA ASP A 74 -2.12 21.80 -4.25
C ASP A 74 -1.07 22.44 -3.36
N LEU A 75 -0.20 23.24 -3.98
CA LEU A 75 0.94 23.87 -3.32
C LEU A 75 0.66 25.32 -2.94
N SER A 76 -0.63 25.71 -2.90
CA SER A 76 -1.05 26.97 -2.31
C SER A 76 -0.69 27.04 -0.82
N HIS A 77 -0.58 28.27 -0.33
CA HIS A 77 -0.23 28.54 1.06
C HIS A 77 -1.24 27.91 2.03
N GLU A 78 -2.52 28.01 1.69
CA GLU A 78 -3.64 27.47 2.47
C GLU A 78 -3.63 25.94 2.47
N ALA A 79 -3.42 25.29 1.31
CA ALA A 79 -3.42 23.84 1.22
C ALA A 79 -2.25 23.19 1.96
N LEU A 80 -1.07 23.84 1.93
CA LEU A 80 0.12 23.37 2.64
C LEU A 80 0.13 23.76 4.12
N GLU A 81 -0.79 24.63 4.56
CA GLU A 81 -0.81 25.22 5.91
C GLU A 81 0.56 25.79 6.34
N VAL A 82 1.26 26.37 5.36
CA VAL A 82 2.62 26.90 5.52
C VAL A 82 2.54 28.35 5.96
N GLU A 83 3.51 28.83 6.75
CA GLU A 83 3.68 30.26 7.03
C GLU A 83 4.54 30.92 5.94
N GLN A 84 4.23 32.16 5.55
CA GLN A 84 5.00 32.85 4.51
C GLN A 84 6.47 33.05 4.87
N LYS A 85 6.77 33.40 6.13
CA LYS A 85 8.13 33.63 6.60
C LYS A 85 8.80 32.31 6.95
N ARG A 86 9.87 31.97 6.23
CA ARG A 86 10.58 30.70 6.41
C ARG A 86 11.07 30.46 7.83
N MET A 87 11.60 31.49 8.49
CA MET A 87 12.07 31.39 9.87
C MET A 87 10.96 30.97 10.84
N THR A 88 9.75 31.50 10.67
CA THR A 88 8.60 31.14 11.50
C THR A 88 8.10 29.73 11.14
N ALA A 89 8.04 29.42 9.85
CA ALA A 89 7.57 28.13 9.35
C ALA A 89 8.47 26.96 9.78
N CYS A 90 9.79 27.11 9.60
CA CYS A 90 10.81 26.08 9.76
C CYS A 90 11.43 26.06 11.16
N GLY A 91 11.30 27.16 11.92
CA GLY A 91 11.72 27.27 13.31
C GLY A 91 13.07 27.97 13.52
N GLY A 92 13.52 27.93 14.77
CA GLY A 92 14.74 28.56 15.23
C GLY A 92 14.86 28.38 16.74
N LYS A 93 14.68 29.47 17.49
CA LYS A 93 14.56 29.41 18.95
C LYS A 93 13.46 28.43 19.39
N ASP A 94 12.32 28.51 18.73
CA ASP A 94 11.15 27.67 18.97
C ASP A 94 10.88 26.75 17.77
N LYS A 95 10.08 25.70 18.00
CA LYS A 95 9.58 24.80 16.94
C LYS A 95 8.95 25.63 15.81
N GLY A 96 9.20 25.24 14.56
CA GLY A 96 8.56 25.86 13.41
C GLY A 96 7.05 25.62 13.39
N THR A 97 6.27 26.66 13.12
CA THR A 97 4.80 26.59 13.10
C THR A 97 4.23 25.74 11.96
N SER A 98 5.01 25.54 10.89
CA SER A 98 4.66 24.70 9.74
C SER A 98 5.51 23.43 9.64
N SER A 99 6.63 23.38 10.38
CA SER A 99 7.50 22.21 10.44
C SER A 99 6.74 20.96 10.84
N GLY A 100 6.95 19.87 10.09
CA GLY A 100 6.38 18.57 10.38
C GLY A 100 4.92 18.39 9.95
N LYS A 101 4.28 19.40 9.33
CA LYS A 101 2.90 19.27 8.83
C LYS A 101 2.79 18.37 7.59
N ASN A 102 3.72 18.52 6.65
CA ASN A 102 3.81 17.75 5.42
C ASN A 102 5.24 17.72 4.87
N LEU A 103 5.56 16.72 4.04
CA LEU A 103 6.91 16.57 3.50
C LEU A 103 7.32 17.72 2.57
N VAL A 104 6.40 18.29 1.78
CA VAL A 104 6.73 19.40 0.88
C VAL A 104 7.35 20.56 1.65
N VAL A 105 6.72 20.98 2.75
CA VAL A 105 7.19 22.08 3.61
C VAL A 105 8.55 21.75 4.22
N ASP A 106 8.72 20.54 4.76
CA ASP A 106 9.99 20.13 5.36
C ASP A 106 11.13 20.07 4.33
N PHE A 107 10.86 19.58 3.12
CA PHE A 107 11.80 19.63 2.00
C PHE A 107 12.15 21.07 1.61
N PHE A 108 11.18 21.99 1.58
CA PHE A 108 11.48 23.39 1.31
C PHE A 108 12.33 24.03 2.43
N CYS A 109 12.05 23.73 3.69
CA CYS A 109 12.90 24.16 4.81
C CYS A 109 14.35 23.71 4.66
N LEU A 110 14.58 22.48 4.17
CA LEU A 110 15.90 21.88 4.04
C LEU A 110 16.63 22.17 2.72
N CYS A 111 15.89 22.41 1.64
CA CYS A 111 16.47 22.38 0.29
C CYS A 111 16.26 23.67 -0.49
N ALA A 112 15.19 24.43 -0.23
CA ALA A 112 14.90 25.62 -1.01
C ALA A 112 15.97 26.69 -0.77
N LYS A 113 16.41 27.33 -1.85
CA LYS A 113 17.24 28.53 -1.78
C LYS A 113 16.45 29.68 -1.16
N HIS A 114 17.16 30.58 -0.48
CA HIS A 114 16.60 31.87 -0.06
C HIS A 114 16.09 32.66 -1.29
N ASP A 115 15.00 33.41 -1.11
CA ASP A 115 14.38 34.25 -2.14
C ASP A 115 15.27 35.45 -2.54
N ASP A 116 16.10 35.93 -1.62
CA ASP A 116 17.26 36.78 -1.94
C ASP A 116 18.42 35.95 -2.52
N VAL A 117 18.75 36.23 -3.79
CA VAL A 117 19.75 35.51 -4.59
C VAL A 117 21.16 35.55 -3.99
N ASN A 118 21.49 36.58 -3.19
CA ASN A 118 22.81 36.79 -2.59
C ASN A 118 22.92 36.21 -1.17
N GLU A 119 21.80 35.83 -0.56
CA GLU A 119 21.79 35.33 0.82
C GLU A 119 21.69 33.80 0.92
N GLY A 120 21.21 33.12 -0.13
CA GLY A 120 20.95 31.67 -0.10
C GLY A 120 22.15 30.79 -0.49
N ILE A 121 22.16 29.54 0.03
CA ILE A 121 23.08 28.47 -0.41
C ILE A 121 22.40 27.67 -1.53
N ASP A 122 23.11 27.44 -2.63
CA ASP A 122 22.64 26.55 -3.71
C ASP A 122 23.00 25.08 -3.42
N LYS A 123 22.18 24.15 -3.93
CA LYS A 123 22.41 22.69 -3.89
C LYS A 123 22.61 22.08 -2.50
N VAL A 124 21.96 22.61 -1.47
CA VAL A 124 22.06 22.08 -0.09
C VAL A 124 21.66 20.60 -0.01
N CYS A 125 20.65 20.19 -0.78
CA CYS A 125 20.21 18.80 -0.88
C CYS A 125 20.82 18.05 -2.08
N GLY A 126 21.95 18.51 -2.62
CA GLY A 126 22.59 17.94 -3.82
C GLY A 126 21.96 18.35 -5.15
N VAL A 127 20.82 19.05 -5.11
CA VAL A 127 20.15 19.65 -6.27
C VAL A 127 19.73 21.08 -5.98
N SER A 128 19.69 21.90 -7.04
CA SER A 128 19.16 23.27 -6.95
C SER A 128 17.65 23.22 -6.79
N VAL A 129 17.13 23.86 -5.75
CA VAL A 129 15.70 24.06 -5.50
C VAL A 129 15.49 25.55 -5.29
N GLY A 130 14.78 26.20 -6.19
CA GLY A 130 14.65 27.66 -6.27
C GLY A 130 15.61 28.28 -7.28
N LYS A 131 15.62 27.80 -8.54
CA LYS A 131 16.49 28.34 -9.59
C LYS A 131 15.83 29.55 -10.30
N GLY A 132 16.32 30.76 -10.01
CA GLY A 132 15.95 31.97 -10.75
C GLY A 132 15.88 33.21 -9.87
N GLU A 133 15.82 34.39 -10.50
CA GLU A 133 15.44 35.61 -9.78
C GLU A 133 14.00 35.45 -9.29
N SER A 134 13.77 35.67 -8.00
CA SER A 134 12.44 35.54 -7.36
C SER A 134 11.86 34.11 -7.30
N VAL A 135 12.69 33.06 -7.27
CA VAL A 135 12.23 31.69 -6.95
C VAL A 135 12.96 31.24 -5.68
N GLY A 136 12.21 30.90 -4.64
CA GLY A 136 12.82 30.52 -3.36
C GLY A 136 11.91 30.79 -2.18
N TRP A 137 12.50 30.71 -0.99
CA TRP A 137 11.78 30.96 0.26
C TRP A 137 12.69 31.56 1.33
N GLY A 138 12.34 32.77 1.76
CA GLY A 138 12.96 33.45 2.90
C GLY A 138 11.92 34.31 3.62
N THR A 139 11.54 35.42 3.01
CA THR A 139 10.47 36.30 3.53
C THR A 139 9.08 35.90 3.06
N GLN A 140 8.98 35.39 1.82
CA GLN A 140 7.77 34.88 1.22
C GLN A 140 8.08 33.57 0.48
N LEU A 141 7.10 32.67 0.42
CA LEU A 141 7.19 31.46 -0.39
C LEU A 141 6.87 31.81 -1.85
N VAL A 142 7.87 31.77 -2.74
CA VAL A 142 7.69 32.17 -4.14
C VAL A 142 7.85 30.97 -5.06
N SER A 143 6.86 30.76 -5.94
CA SER A 143 6.85 29.70 -6.94
C SER A 143 7.01 28.27 -6.37
N PRO A 144 6.17 27.84 -5.41
CA PRO A 144 6.28 26.52 -4.78
C PRO A 144 6.13 25.36 -5.77
N ASN A 145 5.34 25.52 -6.84
CA ASN A 145 5.23 24.52 -7.91
C ASN A 145 6.56 24.22 -8.60
N THR A 146 7.35 25.26 -8.89
CA THR A 146 8.67 25.12 -9.50
C THR A 146 9.63 24.40 -8.55
N MET A 147 9.68 24.84 -7.29
CA MET A 147 10.54 24.22 -6.27
C MET A 147 10.18 22.76 -6.03
N TRP A 148 8.90 22.42 -5.96
CA TRP A 148 8.48 21.04 -5.76
C TRP A 148 8.84 20.15 -6.95
N LYS A 149 8.71 20.65 -8.17
CA LYS A 149 9.17 19.94 -9.36
C LYS A 149 10.68 19.64 -9.29
N GLU A 150 11.48 20.63 -8.89
CA GLU A 150 12.93 20.47 -8.72
C GLU A 150 13.29 19.46 -7.61
N VAL A 151 12.57 19.47 -6.49
CA VAL A 151 12.70 18.45 -5.44
C VAL A 151 12.42 17.06 -6.00
N LYS A 152 11.28 16.87 -6.69
CA LYS A 152 10.91 15.58 -7.30
C LYS A 152 11.96 15.11 -8.32
N ASP A 153 12.44 16.01 -9.17
CA ASP A 153 13.47 15.70 -10.17
C ASP A 153 14.83 15.37 -9.51
N GLY A 154 15.14 15.98 -8.37
CA GLY A 154 16.26 15.58 -7.54
C GLY A 154 16.10 14.19 -6.93
N CYS A 155 14.95 13.90 -6.31
CA CYS A 155 14.65 12.59 -5.73
C CYS A 155 14.81 11.46 -6.76
N LYS A 156 14.40 11.64 -8.02
CA LYS A 156 14.59 10.65 -9.10
C LYS A 156 16.05 10.24 -9.33
N LYS A 157 17.02 11.12 -9.03
CA LYS A 157 18.46 10.81 -9.17
C LYS A 157 18.97 9.89 -8.06
N TYR A 158 18.31 9.91 -6.90
CA TYR A 158 18.75 9.19 -5.71
C TYR A 158 17.88 7.97 -5.38
N ALA A 159 16.61 7.98 -5.76
CA ALA A 159 15.69 6.87 -5.58
C ALA A 159 15.93 5.79 -6.64
N LYS A 160 16.60 4.69 -6.25
CA LYS A 160 16.97 3.60 -7.17
C LYS A 160 15.90 2.51 -7.33
N GLN A 161 14.83 2.47 -6.51
CA GLN A 161 13.82 1.40 -6.52
C GLN A 161 12.41 1.92 -6.24
N SER A 162 11.41 1.30 -6.89
CA SER A 162 10.00 1.68 -6.89
C SER A 162 9.07 0.67 -6.21
N VAL A 163 9.61 -0.39 -5.60
CA VAL A 163 8.83 -1.35 -4.81
C VAL A 163 9.43 -1.40 -3.41
N THR A 164 8.68 -0.88 -2.44
CA THR A 164 9.05 -0.87 -1.03
C THR A 164 8.01 -1.68 -0.26
N SER A 165 8.46 -2.62 0.56
CA SER A 165 7.62 -3.35 1.50
C SER A 165 7.18 -2.43 2.66
N THR A 166 6.19 -2.85 3.46
CA THR A 166 5.88 -2.11 4.70
C THR A 166 7.04 -2.14 5.68
N GLN A 167 7.84 -3.21 5.70
CA GLN A 167 9.08 -3.31 6.46
C GLN A 167 10.10 -2.24 6.06
N ASP A 168 10.28 -1.99 4.76
CA ASP A 168 11.12 -0.89 4.29
C ASP A 168 10.55 0.46 4.74
N GLY A 169 9.22 0.60 4.72
CA GLY A 169 8.51 1.76 5.27
C GLY A 169 8.84 2.01 6.74
N TYR A 170 8.72 1.00 7.61
CA TYR A 170 9.09 1.14 9.02
C TYR A 170 10.58 1.43 9.21
N SER A 171 11.44 0.81 8.38
CA SER A 171 12.88 1.10 8.41
C SER A 171 13.17 2.56 8.06
N LEU A 172 12.46 3.12 7.07
CA LEU A 172 12.53 4.55 6.73
C LEU A 172 12.02 5.43 7.88
N TYR A 173 10.90 5.05 8.51
CA TYR A 173 10.33 5.74 9.67
C TYR A 173 11.36 5.83 10.82
N HIS A 174 11.95 4.70 11.20
CA HIS A 174 12.91 4.63 12.29
C HIS A 174 14.19 5.39 11.95
N ARG A 175 14.72 5.20 10.74
CA ARG A 175 15.91 5.94 10.29
C ARG A 175 15.69 7.44 10.28
N PHE A 176 14.50 7.90 9.89
CA PHE A 176 14.17 9.33 9.96
C PHE A 176 14.17 9.81 11.42
N MET A 177 13.51 9.09 12.32
CA MET A 177 13.50 9.43 13.75
C MET A 177 14.88 9.42 14.38
N ASP A 178 15.74 8.46 14.04
CA ASP A 178 17.12 8.40 14.52
C ASP A 178 17.90 9.66 14.13
N ASN A 179 17.71 10.18 12.91
CA ASN A 179 18.32 11.43 12.47
C ASN A 179 17.75 12.65 13.21
N VAL A 180 16.44 12.70 13.43
CA VAL A 180 15.81 13.78 14.21
C VAL A 180 16.28 13.76 15.66
N MET A 181 16.43 12.58 16.26
CA MET A 181 16.92 12.40 17.63
C MET A 181 18.41 12.71 17.76
N ALA A 182 19.25 12.29 16.81
CA ALA A 182 20.65 12.67 16.76
C ALA A 182 20.82 14.19 16.64
N GLY A 183 19.89 14.83 15.91
CA GLY A 183 19.80 16.26 15.78
C GLY A 183 20.68 16.84 14.67
N GLY A 184 20.37 18.08 14.31
CA GLY A 184 21.13 18.85 13.33
C GLY A 184 22.32 19.55 13.95
N ASN A 185 23.11 20.22 13.13
CA ASN A 185 24.33 20.88 13.59
C ASN A 185 24.13 22.39 13.76
N VAL A 186 24.51 22.94 14.91
CA VAL A 186 24.61 24.39 15.11
C VAL A 186 26.08 24.75 15.29
N LYS A 187 26.64 25.46 14.31
CA LYS A 187 28.01 25.97 14.37
C LYS A 187 28.03 27.27 15.18
N LEU A 188 28.78 27.26 16.28
CA LEU A 188 29.03 28.42 17.12
C LEU A 188 30.35 29.06 16.70
N ASN A 189 30.36 30.37 16.56
CA ASN A 189 31.47 31.10 15.93
C ASN A 189 32.86 30.74 16.50
N ASN A 190 32.98 30.63 17.83
CA ASN A 190 34.25 30.38 18.54
C ASN A 190 34.21 29.14 19.45
N SER A 191 33.10 28.40 19.48
CA SER A 191 32.84 27.35 20.50
C SER A 191 32.62 25.95 19.90
N GLY A 192 32.87 25.79 18.59
CA GLY A 192 32.70 24.52 17.89
C GLY A 192 31.27 24.29 17.38
N THR A 193 30.95 23.03 17.05
CA THR A 193 29.63 22.63 16.57
C THR A 193 28.92 21.84 17.66
N VAL A 194 27.68 22.23 17.96
CA VAL A 194 26.83 21.54 18.93
C VAL A 194 25.65 20.88 18.23
N PRO A 195 25.29 19.64 18.59
CA PRO A 195 24.09 19.01 18.06
C PRO A 195 22.84 19.67 18.65
N LYS A 196 21.78 19.77 17.84
CA LYS A 196 20.46 20.26 18.24
C LYS A 196 19.41 19.19 18.02
N HIS A 197 19.01 18.52 19.10
CA HIS A 197 17.96 17.51 19.08
C HIS A 197 16.66 18.06 18.49
N GLY A 198 15.96 17.23 17.70
CA GLY A 198 14.72 17.63 17.04
C GLY A 198 14.91 18.54 15.84
N MET A 199 16.15 18.80 15.42
CA MET A 199 16.48 19.56 14.22
C MET A 199 17.02 18.64 13.13
N LEU A 200 16.74 18.93 11.87
CA LEU A 200 17.48 18.43 10.72
C LEU A 200 18.16 19.59 10.00
N GLY A 201 19.32 19.34 9.39
CA GLY A 201 20.08 20.35 8.67
C GLY A 201 21.14 21.04 9.52
N THR A 202 21.57 22.23 9.07
CA THR A 202 22.69 22.97 9.68
C THR A 202 22.34 24.44 9.86
N ALA A 203 22.73 24.99 11.00
CA ALA A 203 22.63 26.40 11.32
C ALA A 203 23.94 26.95 11.88
N VAL A 204 24.02 28.28 11.93
CA VAL A 204 25.15 29.05 12.45
C VAL A 204 24.63 30.08 13.44
N SER A 205 25.29 30.18 14.59
CA SER A 205 25.03 31.22 15.59
C SER A 205 26.28 32.05 15.87
N HIS A 206 26.12 33.37 15.85
CA HIS A 206 27.18 34.30 16.20
C HIS A 206 27.28 34.58 17.71
N GLY A 207 26.14 34.53 18.41
CA GLY A 207 26.13 34.61 19.88
C GLY A 207 26.71 33.33 20.46
N GLY A 208 27.45 33.38 21.56
CA GLY A 208 28.00 32.18 22.22
C GLY A 208 26.94 31.19 22.74
N ASN A 209 25.66 31.43 22.45
CA ASN A 209 24.52 30.58 22.78
C ASN A 209 24.08 29.77 21.55
N SER A 210 23.33 28.70 21.76
CA SER A 210 22.75 27.89 20.68
C SER A 210 21.52 28.55 20.03
N ASP A 211 21.48 29.88 19.91
CA ASP A 211 20.37 30.59 19.26
C ASP A 211 20.56 30.50 17.75
N PHE A 212 19.67 29.80 17.06
CA PHE A 212 19.75 29.61 15.60
C PHE A 212 18.43 29.97 14.92
N ASN A 213 18.48 30.15 13.60
CA ASN A 213 17.31 30.41 12.78
C ASN A 213 17.35 29.54 11.53
N CYS A 214 16.25 28.86 11.22
CA CYS A 214 16.08 28.14 9.97
C CYS A 214 15.51 29.06 8.88
N ASN A 215 16.26 30.11 8.54
CA ASN A 215 15.80 31.16 7.63
C ASN A 215 16.23 30.97 6.17
N GLY A 216 17.06 29.97 5.85
CA GLY A 216 17.57 29.70 4.51
C GLY A 216 18.84 30.45 4.12
N LYS A 217 19.37 31.31 5.01
CA LYS A 217 20.55 32.13 4.73
C LYS A 217 21.85 31.36 4.92
N ALA A 218 22.86 31.69 4.11
CA ALA A 218 24.18 31.08 4.14
C ALA A 218 25.05 31.55 5.30
N SER A 219 24.80 32.76 5.80
CA SER A 219 25.65 33.40 6.80
C SER A 219 24.89 34.48 7.57
N VAL A 220 25.54 34.97 8.62
CA VAL A 220 25.07 36.07 9.47
C VAL A 220 25.90 37.31 9.18
N MET A 221 25.27 38.46 8.97
CA MET A 221 26.01 39.74 8.91
C MET A 221 26.29 40.24 10.32
N ARG A 222 27.55 40.14 10.78
CA ARG A 222 28.14 40.69 12.03
C ARG A 222 27.49 40.30 13.37
N ILE A 223 26.16 40.19 13.49
CA ILE A 223 25.41 39.78 14.68
C ILE A 223 24.16 39.04 14.19
N GLY A 224 23.95 37.79 14.62
CA GLY A 224 22.70 37.07 14.33
C GLY A 224 22.85 35.56 14.20
N SER A 225 21.82 34.93 13.63
CA SER A 225 21.79 33.51 13.32
C SER A 225 21.16 33.23 11.95
N ALA A 226 21.65 32.17 11.30
CA ALA A 226 21.26 31.77 9.96
C ALA A 226 21.31 30.25 9.85
N GLY A 227 20.64 29.66 8.86
CA GLY A 227 20.65 28.22 8.72
C GLY A 227 19.68 27.68 7.69
N VAL A 228 20.04 26.52 7.15
CA VAL A 228 19.19 25.71 6.29
C VAL A 228 18.87 24.44 7.09
N CYS A 229 17.72 24.50 7.76
CA CYS A 229 17.30 23.50 8.72
C CYS A 229 15.78 23.46 8.83
N VAL A 230 15.28 22.46 9.55
CA VAL A 230 13.91 22.40 10.06
C VAL A 230 13.98 21.94 11.51
N PHE A 231 13.23 22.61 12.40
CA PHE A 231 13.26 22.34 13.83
C PHE A 231 11.86 22.00 14.36
N TYR A 232 11.72 20.76 14.83
CA TYR A 232 10.48 20.16 15.31
C TYR A 232 10.26 20.32 16.83
N GLY A 233 11.18 20.99 17.54
CA GLY A 233 11.15 21.12 19.00
C GLY A 233 12.06 20.12 19.71
N ASN A 234 12.40 20.40 20.98
CA ASN A 234 13.36 19.59 21.75
C ASN A 234 12.74 18.34 22.39
N HIS A 235 11.42 18.27 22.47
CA HIS A 235 10.68 17.20 23.14
C HIS A 235 9.56 16.69 22.23
N HIS A 236 9.04 15.50 22.51
CA HIS A 236 7.88 14.93 21.85
C HIS A 236 7.98 14.96 20.30
N GLN A 237 9.15 14.63 19.73
CA GLN A 237 9.42 14.79 18.30
C GLN A 237 8.43 13.99 17.43
N GLU A 238 8.12 12.75 17.79
CA GLU A 238 7.10 11.95 17.07
C GLU A 238 5.72 12.64 17.13
N GLU A 239 5.38 13.28 18.25
CA GLU A 239 4.14 14.03 18.39
C GLU A 239 4.16 15.37 17.65
N ASN A 240 5.34 15.91 17.35
CA ASN A 240 5.51 17.19 16.70
C ASN A 240 5.51 17.11 15.17
N ILE A 241 5.65 15.91 14.59
CA ILE A 241 5.75 15.68 13.15
C ILE A 241 4.49 14.93 12.66
N ASP A 242 3.48 15.70 12.28
CA ASP A 242 2.17 15.17 11.89
C ASP A 242 2.20 14.29 10.64
N TRP A 243 3.01 14.63 9.64
CA TRP A 243 3.13 13.78 8.44
C TRP A 243 3.73 12.43 8.77
N LEU A 244 4.61 12.34 9.76
CA LEU A 244 5.26 11.10 10.16
C LEU A 244 4.28 10.16 10.88
N LYS A 245 3.39 10.72 11.72
CA LYS A 245 2.26 9.95 12.29
C LYS A 245 1.37 9.37 11.20
N LYS A 246 1.04 10.19 10.18
CA LYS A 246 0.23 9.75 9.03
C LYS A 246 0.94 8.67 8.22
N PHE A 247 2.25 8.79 8.05
CA PHE A 247 3.06 7.78 7.38
C PHE A 247 2.98 6.43 8.12
N LYS A 248 3.18 6.42 9.45
CA LYS A 248 3.03 5.23 10.30
C LYS A 248 1.61 4.65 10.23
N ALA A 249 0.58 5.49 10.29
CA ALA A 249 -0.81 5.04 10.14
C ALA A 249 -1.08 4.42 8.76
N GLY A 250 -0.51 4.99 7.69
CA GLY A 250 -0.59 4.44 6.34
C GLY A 250 0.06 3.05 6.23
N LEU A 251 1.21 2.83 6.87
CA LEU A 251 1.86 1.52 6.94
C LEU A 251 0.99 0.49 7.68
N GLN A 252 0.42 0.87 8.83
CA GLN A 252 -0.45 0.00 9.61
C GLN A 252 -1.72 -0.42 8.84
N LEU A 253 -2.28 0.48 8.03
CA LEU A 253 -3.42 0.16 7.16
C LEU A 253 -3.02 -0.88 6.09
N ILE A 254 -1.82 -0.75 5.49
CA ILE A 254 -1.31 -1.75 4.54
C ILE A 254 -1.09 -3.10 5.23
N ASP A 255 -0.46 -3.13 6.41
CA ASP A 255 -0.19 -4.37 7.15
C ASP A 255 -1.50 -5.11 7.49
N LYS A 256 -2.51 -4.37 7.94
CA LYS A 256 -3.84 -4.90 8.21
C LYS A 256 -4.45 -5.52 6.95
N LEU A 257 -4.45 -4.78 5.85
CA LEU A 257 -5.04 -5.24 4.59
C LEU A 257 -4.31 -6.47 4.02
N ASN A 258 -2.98 -6.51 4.12
CA ASN A 258 -2.18 -7.67 3.72
C ASN A 258 -2.49 -8.90 4.57
N THR A 259 -2.64 -8.72 5.89
CA THR A 259 -2.99 -9.80 6.82
C THR A 259 -4.38 -10.37 6.54
N GLU A 260 -5.37 -9.51 6.34
CA GLU A 260 -6.74 -9.91 5.97
C GLU A 260 -6.75 -10.64 4.62
N THR A 261 -6.05 -10.10 3.62
CA THR A 261 -5.95 -10.71 2.29
C THR A 261 -5.28 -12.09 2.33
N ALA A 262 -4.20 -12.24 3.09
CA ALA A 262 -3.52 -13.53 3.26
C ALA A 262 -4.43 -14.56 3.95
N SER A 263 -5.20 -14.13 4.97
CA SER A 263 -6.19 -14.97 5.65
C SER A 263 -7.28 -15.45 4.69
N TRP A 264 -7.84 -14.55 3.87
CA TRP A 264 -8.86 -14.91 2.89
C TRP A 264 -8.32 -15.84 1.80
N GLN A 265 -7.11 -15.61 1.31
CA GLN A 265 -6.45 -16.48 0.34
C GLN A 265 -6.24 -17.90 0.90
N HIS A 266 -5.82 -18.00 2.17
CA HIS A 266 -5.64 -19.29 2.83
C HIS A 266 -6.98 -20.04 2.99
N GLN A 267 -8.03 -19.35 3.43
CA GLN A 267 -9.38 -19.92 3.54
C GLN A 267 -9.89 -20.39 2.17
N LEU A 268 -9.78 -19.55 1.14
CA LEU A 268 -10.20 -19.91 -0.22
C LEU A 268 -9.44 -21.13 -0.75
N THR A 269 -8.12 -21.18 -0.57
CA THR A 269 -7.29 -22.33 -0.98
C THR A 269 -7.74 -23.62 -0.29
N THR A 270 -8.08 -23.53 1.00
CA THR A 270 -8.58 -24.66 1.78
C THR A 270 -9.93 -25.16 1.25
N LEU A 271 -10.85 -24.24 0.92
CA LEU A 271 -12.15 -24.57 0.33
C LEU A 271 -12.01 -25.20 -1.06
N LEU A 272 -11.12 -24.66 -1.90
CA LEU A 272 -10.82 -25.20 -3.23
C LEU A 272 -10.26 -26.62 -3.15
N ASN A 273 -9.30 -26.87 -2.24
CA ASN A 273 -8.74 -28.20 -2.04
C ASN A 273 -9.81 -29.19 -1.55
N ARG A 274 -10.65 -28.80 -0.59
CA ARG A 274 -11.77 -29.64 -0.11
C ARG A 274 -12.76 -29.95 -1.23
N ALA A 275 -13.11 -28.99 -2.08
CA ALA A 275 -13.98 -29.22 -3.23
C ALA A 275 -13.34 -30.20 -4.22
N ARG A 276 -12.04 -30.07 -4.50
CA ARG A 276 -11.29 -30.97 -5.37
C ARG A 276 -11.22 -32.40 -4.83
N ASP A 277 -10.94 -32.56 -3.54
CA ASP A 277 -10.86 -33.89 -2.92
C ASP A 277 -12.21 -34.60 -2.95
N LEU A 278 -13.32 -33.87 -2.73
CA LEU A 278 -14.68 -34.40 -2.88
C LEU A 278 -14.97 -34.83 -4.31
N TYR A 279 -14.54 -34.05 -5.29
CA TYR A 279 -14.72 -34.37 -6.71
C TYR A 279 -13.96 -35.64 -7.11
N GLU A 280 -12.66 -35.74 -6.76
CA GLU A 280 -11.86 -36.92 -7.09
C GLU A 280 -12.38 -38.18 -6.38
N LYS A 281 -12.91 -38.05 -5.15
CA LYS A 281 -13.55 -39.19 -4.46
C LYS A 281 -14.76 -39.70 -5.22
N VAL A 282 -15.72 -38.82 -5.56
CA VAL A 282 -16.92 -39.21 -6.32
C VAL A 282 -16.56 -39.84 -7.65
N LYS A 283 -15.55 -39.30 -8.34
CA LYS A 283 -15.06 -39.83 -9.61
C LYS A 283 -14.48 -41.24 -9.46
N ALA A 284 -13.69 -41.50 -8.42
CA ALA A 284 -13.15 -42.84 -8.14
C ALA A 284 -14.26 -43.84 -7.79
N ASP A 285 -15.21 -43.46 -6.93
CA ASP A 285 -16.34 -44.32 -6.52
C ASP A 285 -17.22 -44.67 -7.74
N THR A 286 -17.48 -43.69 -8.62
CA THR A 286 -18.25 -43.92 -9.87
C THR A 286 -17.52 -44.83 -10.86
N GLN A 287 -16.17 -44.82 -10.87
CA GLN A 287 -15.39 -45.72 -11.73
C GLN A 287 -15.46 -47.17 -11.25
N LEU A 288 -15.41 -47.39 -9.93
CA LEU A 288 -15.58 -48.70 -9.29
C LEU A 288 -16.98 -49.30 -9.55
N GLU A 289 -18.04 -48.51 -9.39
CA GLU A 289 -19.41 -48.98 -9.65
C GLU A 289 -19.65 -49.40 -11.12
N ASN A 290 -18.95 -48.78 -12.07
CA ASN A 290 -19.06 -49.14 -13.48
C ASN A 290 -18.29 -50.41 -13.84
N GLU A 291 -17.25 -50.77 -13.08
CA GLU A 291 -16.49 -52.02 -13.26
C GLU A 291 -17.20 -53.22 -12.61
N GLU A 292 -17.83 -53.05 -11.44
CA GLU A 292 -18.59 -54.13 -10.78
C GLU A 292 -19.89 -54.50 -11.52
N ASN A 293 -20.54 -53.55 -12.20
CA ASN A 293 -21.77 -53.83 -12.98
C ASN A 293 -21.53 -54.60 -14.30
N THR A 294 -20.27 -54.93 -14.62
CA THR A 294 -19.92 -55.75 -15.80
C THR A 294 -19.73 -57.23 -15.52
N ASP A 295 -19.79 -57.70 -14.25
CA ASP A 295 -19.36 -59.05 -13.89
C ASP A 295 -20.45 -60.01 -13.37
N ASP A 296 -21.75 -59.70 -13.49
CA ASP A 296 -22.81 -60.64 -13.11
C ASP A 296 -24.02 -60.65 -14.07
N SER A 297 -23.96 -61.48 -15.12
CA SER A 297 -25.11 -62.30 -15.52
C SER A 297 -24.78 -63.44 -16.49
N PRO A 298 -25.35 -64.64 -16.27
CA PRO A 298 -25.02 -65.85 -17.02
C PRO A 298 -25.71 -65.91 -18.38
N LEU A 299 -24.99 -66.55 -19.31
CA LEU A 299 -25.42 -67.08 -20.60
C LEU A 299 -26.91 -67.47 -20.67
N ALA A 300 -27.65 -66.82 -21.56
CA ALA A 300 -28.80 -67.42 -22.22
C ALA A 300 -28.72 -67.13 -23.73
N GLN A 301 -28.49 -68.20 -24.49
CA GLN A 301 -28.46 -68.20 -25.94
C GLN A 301 -29.87 -68.04 -26.52
N HIS A 302 -29.92 -67.25 -27.59
CA HIS A 302 -30.97 -67.04 -28.60
C HIS A 302 -31.74 -68.31 -29.07
N PRO A 303 -32.98 -68.18 -29.60
CA PRO A 303 -33.15 -67.77 -31.01
C PRO A 303 -34.28 -66.76 -31.33
N ASN A 304 -33.99 -65.91 -32.33
CA ASN A 304 -34.86 -65.07 -33.19
C ASN A 304 -35.97 -65.88 -33.93
N PRO A 305 -36.89 -65.29 -34.75
CA PRO A 305 -37.11 -63.87 -35.14
C PRO A 305 -38.61 -63.42 -35.18
N ASP A 306 -38.78 -62.14 -35.57
CA ASP A 306 -39.92 -61.51 -36.25
C ASP A 306 -40.98 -60.68 -35.47
N GLU A 307 -41.24 -59.53 -36.10
CA GLU A 307 -42.36 -58.59 -36.00
C GLU A 307 -42.35 -57.41 -34.98
N ASN A 308 -41.79 -56.31 -35.50
CA ASN A 308 -42.47 -55.02 -35.78
C ASN A 308 -42.49 -53.87 -34.75
N GLU A 309 -42.30 -52.68 -35.35
CA GLU A 309 -42.64 -51.32 -34.92
C GLU A 309 -41.80 -50.54 -33.88
N ASN A 310 -41.16 -49.49 -34.44
CA ASN A 310 -41.08 -48.10 -33.97
C ASN A 310 -40.12 -47.68 -32.82
N ALA A 311 -39.35 -46.65 -33.19
CA ALA A 311 -38.82 -45.54 -32.38
C ALA A 311 -37.44 -45.67 -31.69
N ASP A 312 -36.69 -44.59 -31.88
CA ASP A 312 -35.60 -44.04 -31.07
C ASP A 312 -34.21 -44.69 -31.06
N SER A 313 -33.25 -43.97 -31.66
CA SER A 313 -31.85 -44.03 -31.25
C SER A 313 -31.13 -42.69 -31.51
N THR A 314 -31.35 -41.71 -30.63
CA THR A 314 -30.40 -40.60 -30.41
C THR A 314 -29.76 -40.72 -29.03
N THR A 315 -28.96 -41.76 -28.84
CA THR A 315 -27.99 -41.87 -27.75
C THR A 315 -26.59 -41.57 -28.28
N ARG A 316 -26.33 -40.29 -28.57
CA ARG A 316 -24.97 -39.80 -28.79
C ARG A 316 -24.81 -38.42 -28.19
N SER A 317 -23.83 -38.31 -27.30
CA SER A 317 -23.22 -37.07 -26.80
C SER A 317 -23.77 -36.45 -25.49
N GLN A 318 -23.66 -37.19 -24.38
CA GLN A 318 -23.57 -36.61 -23.02
C GLN A 318 -22.13 -36.62 -22.45
N ARG A 319 -21.15 -37.18 -23.16
CA ARG A 319 -19.75 -37.27 -22.67
C ARG A 319 -18.92 -35.98 -22.82
N HIS A 320 -19.46 -34.92 -23.43
CA HIS A 320 -18.70 -33.69 -23.70
C HIS A 320 -18.86 -32.58 -22.64
N SER A 321 -19.75 -32.73 -21.66
CA SER A 321 -19.89 -31.76 -20.54
C SER A 321 -18.79 -31.91 -19.47
N LEU A 322 -18.31 -33.15 -19.25
CA LEU A 322 -17.30 -33.49 -18.25
C LEU A 322 -15.92 -32.84 -18.48
N LEU A 323 -15.64 -32.39 -19.71
CA LEU A 323 -14.36 -31.77 -20.09
C LEU A 323 -14.30 -30.25 -19.82
N ALA A 324 -15.43 -29.58 -19.56
CA ALA A 324 -15.44 -28.13 -19.31
C ALA A 324 -14.81 -27.76 -17.96
N TRP A 325 -14.82 -28.68 -16.98
CA TRP A 325 -14.26 -28.49 -15.65
C TRP A 325 -12.73 -28.55 -15.60
N ALA A 326 -12.10 -29.26 -16.53
CA ALA A 326 -10.64 -29.38 -16.61
C ALA A 326 -9.96 -28.10 -17.15
N LEU A 327 -10.71 -27.21 -17.81
CA LEU A 327 -10.18 -26.01 -18.48
C LEU A 327 -10.28 -24.73 -17.65
N LEU A 328 -10.98 -24.76 -16.50
CA LEU A 328 -11.10 -23.61 -15.59
C LEU A 328 -9.98 -23.53 -14.53
N LEU A 329 -9.07 -24.52 -14.52
CA LEU A 329 -7.97 -24.65 -13.54
C LEU A 329 -6.57 -24.67 -14.19
N GLN A 330 -6.44 -24.17 -15.43
CA GLN A 330 -5.14 -23.87 -16.08
C GLN A 330 -4.88 -22.37 -16.16
#